data_AF-A0A966IX89-F1
#
_entry.id   AF-A0A966IX89-F1
#
_cell.length_a   1.000
_cell.length_b   1.000
_cell.length_c   1.000
_cell.angle_alpha   90.00
_cell.angle_beta   90.00
_cell.angle_gamma   90.00
#
_symmetry.space_group_name_H-M   'P 1'
#
loop_
_entity.id
_entity.type
_entity.pdbx_description
1 polymer ?
#
loop_
_entity_poly.entity_id
_entity_poly.type
_entity_poly.pdbx_seq_one_letter_code
_entity_poly.pdbx_strand_id
1 'polypeptide(L)'
;VHFELNLTSISKSNIIFKTLGFTYLNPHVYSDTVFFLGNFSKSFLFHEKIIFGVGASIASFLFFFLLGYLSAFFSKYAKNQSIWKIINFSVIVFMSILTSYIIIEII
;
A
#
# COMPACT_ATOMS: atom_id res chain seq x y z
N VAL A 1 12.77 21.63 -14.65
CA VAL A 1 13.12 20.20 -14.72
C VAL A 1 12.70 19.70 -16.09
N HIS A 2 13.65 19.66 -17.04
CA HIS A 2 13.42 19.08 -18.36
C HIS A 2 13.29 17.56 -18.17
N PHE A 3 12.06 17.04 -18.19
CA PHE A 3 11.81 15.61 -18.37
C PHE A 3 12.00 15.31 -19.86
N GLU A 4 13.24 15.19 -20.30
CA GLU A 4 13.56 14.40 -21.50
C GLU A 4 13.24 12.94 -21.16
N LEU A 5 11.98 12.55 -21.34
CA LEU A 5 11.60 11.15 -21.37
C LEU A 5 12.23 10.56 -22.63
N ASN A 6 13.46 10.06 -22.46
CA ASN A 6 14.10 9.20 -23.42
C ASN A 6 13.28 7.90 -23.46
N LEU A 7 12.21 7.92 -24.26
CA LEU A 7 11.35 6.77 -24.53
C LEU A 7 12.08 5.80 -25.48
N THR A 8 13.32 5.45 -25.14
CA THR A 8 14.07 4.39 -25.81
C THR A 8 13.39 3.08 -25.48
N SER A 9 12.44 2.69 -26.34
CA SER A 9 11.93 1.33 -26.53
C SER A 9 11.96 0.48 -25.25
N ILE A 10 11.26 0.92 -24.19
CA ILE A 10 11.24 0.16 -22.95
C ILE A 10 10.47 -1.12 -23.27
N SER A 11 11.21 -2.23 -23.41
CA SER A 11 10.65 -3.56 -23.61
C SER A 11 9.62 -3.84 -22.52
N LYS A 12 8.43 -4.33 -22.91
CA LYS A 12 7.35 -4.70 -21.96
C LYS A 12 7.88 -5.59 -20.84
N SER A 13 8.84 -6.47 -21.15
CA SER A 13 9.52 -7.32 -20.18
C SER A 13 10.23 -6.52 -19.08
N ASN A 14 10.94 -5.45 -19.44
CA ASN A 14 11.68 -4.62 -18.48
C ASN A 14 10.74 -3.86 -17.53
N ILE A 15 9.54 -3.47 -18.01
CA ILE A 15 8.51 -2.88 -17.16
C ILE A 15 8.00 -3.91 -16.16
N ILE A 16 7.63 -5.10 -16.63
CA ILE A 16 7.14 -6.20 -15.78
C ILE A 16 8.17 -6.53 -14.70
N PHE A 17 9.44 -6.72 -15.06
CA PHE A 17 10.49 -7.02 -14.09
C PHE A 17 10.71 -5.89 -13.08
N LYS A 18 10.68 -4.62 -13.50
CA LYS A 18 10.81 -3.49 -12.57
C LYS A 18 9.62 -3.40 -11.62
N THR A 19 8.40 -3.60 -12.12
CA THR A 19 7.19 -3.58 -11.28
C THR A 19 7.19 -4.74 -10.30
N LEU A 20 7.48 -5.97 -10.74
CA LEU A 20 7.58 -7.15 -9.88
C LEU A 20 8.70 -6.99 -8.85
N GLY A 21 9.87 -6.48 -9.26
CA GLY A 21 10.98 -6.20 -8.35
C GLY A 21 10.57 -5.21 -7.27
N PHE A 22 9.94 -4.09 -7.63
CA PHE A 22 9.48 -3.09 -6.67
C PHE A 22 8.43 -3.64 -5.69
N THR A 23 7.52 -4.52 -6.15
CA THR A 23 6.49 -5.11 -5.30
C THR A 23 7.05 -6.23 -4.41
N TYR A 24 7.82 -7.18 -4.95
CA TYR A 24 8.28 -8.37 -4.24
C TYR A 24 9.60 -8.20 -3.48
N LEU A 25 10.43 -7.22 -3.81
CA LEU A 25 11.63 -6.91 -3.01
C LEU A 25 11.31 -6.02 -1.81
N ASN A 26 10.08 -5.50 -1.70
CA ASN A 26 9.67 -4.71 -0.56
C ASN A 26 9.25 -5.64 0.60
N PRO A 27 10.03 -5.75 1.70
CA PRO A 27 9.69 -6.62 2.84
C PRO A 27 8.34 -6.27 3.47
N HIS A 28 7.89 -5.02 3.34
CA HIS A 28 6.61 -4.56 3.87
C HIS A 28 5.42 -5.31 3.27
N VAL A 29 5.48 -5.69 2.00
CA VAL A 29 4.37 -6.38 1.33
C VAL A 29 4.11 -7.75 1.98
N TYR A 30 5.17 -8.43 2.43
CA TYR A 30 5.04 -9.71 3.12
C TYR A 30 4.48 -9.57 4.53
N SER A 31 4.82 -8.47 5.21
CA SER A 31 4.23 -8.13 6.52
C SER A 31 2.72 -8.11 6.42
N ASP A 32 2.17 -7.31 5.52
CA ASP A 32 0.72 -7.08 5.47
C ASP A 32 -0.05 -8.30 4.94
N THR A 33 0.50 -9.02 3.96
CA THR A 33 -0.26 -10.06 3.23
C THR A 33 0.06 -11.49 3.67
N VAL A 34 1.30 -11.80 4.04
CA VAL A 34 1.69 -13.17 4.41
C VAL A 34 1.66 -13.32 5.92
N PHE A 35 2.22 -12.36 6.66
CA PHE A 35 2.28 -12.47 8.11
C PHE A 35 0.97 -12.08 8.78
N PHE A 36 0.41 -10.89 8.51
CA PHE A 36 -0.85 -10.49 9.15
C PHE A 36 -2.04 -11.30 8.63
N LEU A 37 -2.34 -11.23 7.32
CA LEU A 37 -3.50 -11.93 6.75
C LEU A 37 -3.39 -13.46 6.85
N GLY A 38 -2.18 -14.01 6.67
CA GLY A 38 -1.93 -15.44 6.83
C GLY A 38 -2.09 -15.93 8.28
N ASN A 39 -1.67 -15.14 9.27
CA ASN A 39 -1.89 -15.47 10.68
C ASN A 39 -3.38 -15.42 11.04
N PHE A 40 -4.12 -14.42 10.55
CA PHE A 40 -5.59 -14.39 10.73
C PHE A 40 -6.29 -15.61 10.13
N SER A 41 -5.81 -16.14 9.01
CA SER A 41 -6.40 -17.31 8.36
C SER A 41 -6.07 -18.66 9.06
N LYS A 42 -5.05 -18.70 9.92
CA LYS A 42 -4.52 -19.95 10.49
C LYS A 42 -5.50 -20.67 11.42
N SER A 43 -6.32 -19.92 12.16
CA SER A 43 -7.24 -20.46 13.16
C SER A 43 -8.52 -21.08 12.59
N PHE A 44 -8.78 -20.95 11.29
CA PHE A 44 -10.03 -21.40 10.67
C PHE A 44 -9.97 -22.86 10.18
N LEU A 45 -11.12 -23.55 10.16
CA LEU A 45 -11.28 -24.87 9.54
C LEU A 45 -11.26 -24.76 8.00
N PHE A 46 -11.05 -25.89 7.29
CA PHE A 46 -10.84 -25.87 5.83
C PHE A 46 -11.98 -25.19 5.04
N HIS A 47 -13.23 -25.36 5.49
CA HIS A 47 -14.40 -24.72 4.89
C HIS A 47 -14.43 -23.19 5.16
N GLU A 48 -14.12 -22.78 6.39
CA GLU A 48 -14.07 -21.38 6.80
C GLU A 48 -12.92 -20.61 6.13
N LYS A 49 -11.80 -21.27 5.84
CA LYS A 49 -10.69 -20.66 5.08
C LYS A 49 -11.10 -20.23 3.67
N ILE A 50 -11.95 -21.01 3.00
CA ILE A 50 -12.44 -20.68 1.66
C ILE A 50 -13.37 -19.46 1.74
N ILE A 51 -14.28 -19.44 2.71
CA ILE A 51 -15.19 -18.30 2.95
C ILE A 51 -14.40 -17.04 3.30
N PHE A 52 -13.36 -17.16 4.13
CA PHE A 52 -12.45 -16.08 4.47
C PHE A 52 -11.71 -15.55 3.24
N GLY A 53 -11.18 -16.43 2.38
CA GLY A 53 -10.50 -16.05 1.14
C GLY A 53 -11.41 -15.31 0.15
N VAL A 54 -12.66 -15.77 0.00
CA VAL A 54 -13.66 -15.09 -0.84
C VAL A 54 -14.01 -13.71 -0.25
N GLY A 55 -14.23 -13.63 1.06
CA GLY A 55 -14.50 -12.37 1.75
C GLY A 55 -13.34 -11.38 1.63
N ALA A 56 -12.11 -11.83 1.86
CA ALA A 56 -10.90 -11.03 1.70
C ALA A 56 -10.71 -10.53 0.26
N SER A 57 -11.05 -11.36 -0.74
CA SER A 57 -11.01 -10.97 -2.15
C SER A 57 -12.03 -9.88 -2.46
N ILE A 58 -13.28 -10.05 -2.02
CA ILE A 58 -14.34 -9.04 -2.22
C ILE A 58 -13.99 -7.73 -1.51
N ALA A 59 -13.52 -7.80 -0.26
CA ALA A 59 -13.09 -6.64 0.51
C ALA A 59 -11.95 -5.90 -0.20
N SER A 60 -10.98 -6.64 -0.74
CA SER A 60 -9.87 -6.08 -1.52
C SER A 60 -10.36 -5.38 -2.78
N PHE A 61 -11.26 -6.01 -3.55
CA PHE A 61 -11.89 -5.37 -4.71
C PHE A 61 -12.58 -4.06 -4.31
N LEU A 62 -13.43 -4.09 -3.28
CA LEU A 62 -14.16 -2.93 -2.82
C LEU A 62 -13.21 -1.81 -2.36
N PHE A 63 -12.15 -2.17 -1.63
CA PHE A 63 -11.13 -1.25 -1.15
C PHE A 63 -10.38 -0.56 -2.30
N PHE A 64 -9.95 -1.30 -3.33
CA PHE A 64 -9.25 -0.74 -4.48
C PHE A 64 -10.15 0.21 -5.29
N PHE A 65 -11.41 -0.16 -5.53
CA PHE A 65 -12.36 0.73 -6.19
C PHE A 65 -12.64 2.00 -5.38
N LEU A 66 -12.80 1.85 -4.06
CA LEU A 66 -13.01 2.97 -3.16
C LEU A 66 -11.81 3.91 -3.15
N LEU A 67 -10.59 3.38 -3.05
CA LEU A 67 -9.35 4.16 -3.14
C LEU A 67 -9.22 4.91 -4.47
N GLY A 68 -9.53 4.26 -5.59
CA GLY A 68 -9.49 4.90 -6.91
C GLY A 68 -10.46 6.08 -7.00
N TYR A 69 -11.71 5.88 -6.57
CA TYR A 69 -12.72 6.93 -6.58
C TYR A 69 -12.42 8.06 -5.60
N LEU A 70 -11.99 7.73 -4.37
CA LEU A 70 -11.56 8.72 -3.38
C LEU A 70 -10.34 9.49 -3.90
N SER A 71 -9.35 8.84 -4.49
CA SER A 71 -8.18 9.51 -5.06
C SER A 71 -8.58 10.53 -6.12
N ALA A 72 -9.50 10.17 -7.02
CA ALA A 72 -10.03 11.10 -8.02
C ALA A 72 -10.77 12.29 -7.38
N PHE A 73 -11.58 12.04 -6.35
CA PHE A 73 -12.27 13.08 -5.59
C PHE A 73 -11.28 14.03 -4.87
N PHE A 74 -10.31 13.46 -4.17
CA PHE A 74 -9.28 14.20 -3.43
C PHE A 74 -8.23 14.85 -4.32
N SER A 75 -8.09 14.43 -5.57
CA SER A 75 -7.14 15.01 -6.54
C SER A 75 -7.34 16.52 -6.71
N LYS A 76 -8.59 17.00 -6.69
CA LYS A 76 -8.89 18.45 -6.75
C LYS A 76 -8.32 19.20 -5.55
N TYR A 77 -8.40 18.61 -4.35
CA TYR A 77 -7.86 19.18 -3.12
C TYR A 77 -6.33 19.05 -3.06
N ALA A 78 -5.77 17.96 -3.57
CA ALA A 78 -4.33 17.72 -3.65
C ALA A 78 -3.59 18.66 -4.63
N LYS A 79 -4.28 19.47 -5.44
CA LYS A 79 -3.63 20.53 -6.24
C LYS A 79 -3.19 21.73 -5.39
N ASN A 80 -3.74 21.89 -4.18
CA ASN A 80 -3.39 22.99 -3.29
C ASN A 80 -2.12 22.67 -2.48
N GLN A 81 -1.11 23.53 -2.57
CA GLN A 81 0.16 23.37 -1.86
C GLN A 81 0.00 23.31 -0.34
N SER A 82 -0.98 24.02 0.23
CA SER A 82 -1.25 23.99 1.67
C SER A 82 -1.77 22.63 2.14
N ILE A 83 -2.59 21.96 1.32
CA ILE A 83 -3.16 20.64 1.64
C ILE A 83 -2.06 19.58 1.61
N TRP A 84 -1.15 19.64 0.64
CA TRP A 84 0.04 18.77 0.61
C TRP A 84 0.92 18.92 1.85
N LYS A 85 1.13 20.15 2.33
CA LYS A 85 1.89 20.40 3.55
C LYS A 85 1.22 19.78 4.78
N ILE A 86 -0.10 19.91 4.90
CA ILE A 86 -0.88 19.33 6.01
C ILE A 86 -0.80 17.81 6.00
N ILE A 87 -0.96 17.17 4.83
CA ILE A 87 -0.84 15.71 4.69
C ILE A 87 0.55 15.26 5.11
N ASN A 88 1.61 15.90 4.59
CA ASN A 88 2.98 15.54 4.94
C ASN A 88 3.26 15.73 6.42
N PHE A 89 2.80 16.83 7.01
CA PHE A 89 2.94 17.07 8.45
C PHE A 89 2.23 15.98 9.27
N SER A 90 1.01 15.60 8.87
CA SER A 90 0.26 14.53 9.52
C SER A 90 1.00 13.17 9.44
N VAL A 91 1.62 12.86 8.30
CA VAL A 91 2.42 11.63 8.13
C VAL A 91 3.66 11.66 9.02
N ILE A 92 4.36 12.79 9.09
CA ILE A 92 5.54 12.95 9.95
C ILE A 92 5.16 12.73 11.42
N VAL A 93 4.07 13.35 11.88
CA VAL A 93 3.58 13.20 13.26
C VAL A 93 3.21 11.74 13.54
N PHE A 94 2.45 11.09 12.65
CA PHE A 94 2.05 9.70 12.81
C PHE A 94 3.26 8.76 12.90
N MET A 95 4.21 8.89 11.97
CA MET A 95 5.42 8.06 11.96
C MET A 95 6.30 8.30 13.19
N SER A 96 6.45 9.57 13.62
CA SER A 96 7.21 9.90 14.83
C SER A 96 6.59 9.25 16.07
N ILE A 97 5.26 9.30 16.21
CA ILE A 97 4.54 8.67 17.33
C ILE A 97 4.76 7.15 17.29
N LEU A 98 4.60 6.53 16.13
CA LEU A 98 4.78 5.08 15.97
C LEU A 98 6.20 4.65 16.35
N THR A 99 7.21 5.38 15.89
CA THR A 99 8.61 5.09 16.23
C THR A 99 8.88 5.31 17.73
N SER A 100 8.42 6.40 18.32
CA SER A 100 8.56 6.64 19.76
C SER A 100 7.89 5.55 20.59
N TYR A 101 6.69 5.10 20.20
CA TYR A 101 5.97 4.01 20.86
C TYR A 101 6.77 2.71 20.83
N ILE A 102 7.28 2.33 19.66
CA ILE A 102 8.10 1.11 19.50
C ILE A 102 9.39 1.20 20.34
N ILE A 103 10.05 2.35 20.38
CA ILE A 103 11.28 2.54 21.17
C ILE A 103 11.01 2.40 22.66
N ILE A 104 9.90 2.96 23.16
CA ILE A 104 9.53 2.86 24.58
C ILE A 104 9.19 1.42 24.96
N GLU A 105 8.50 0.68 24.09
CA GLU A 105 8.13 -0.72 24.35
C GLU A 105 9.35 -1.66 24.33
N ILE A 106 10.40 -1.33 23.56
CA ILE A 106 11.60 -2.15 23.43
C ILE A 106 12.63 -1.93 24.55
N ILE A 107 12.67 -0.73 25.15
CA ILE A 107 13.57 -0.35 26.26
C ILE A 107 13.01 -0.82 27.59
#